data_AF-A0AAU9WLT8-F1
#
_entry.id   AF-A0AAU9WLT8-F1
#
_cell.length_a   1.000
_cell.length_b   1.000
_cell.length_c   1.000
_cell.angle_alpha   90.00
_cell.angle_beta   90.00
_cell.angle_gamma   90.00
#
_symmetry.space_group_name_H-M   'P 1'
#
loop_
_entity.id
_entity.type
_entity.pdbx_description
1 polymer ?
#
loop_
_entity_poly.entity_id
_entity_poly.type
_entity_poly.pdbx_seq_one_letter_code
_entity_poly.pdbx_strand_id
1 'polypeptide(L)'
;MSKKCYRSFLLDLANVYLGLKPSLLFDYAVIDATNASILIDALVSDSVVPYALDVLRVGDDTFFADLRYLVSHLKTSVEREELILIDVSGTLSEPRMLESDASKSVYKQFSEIVNILDQKLGNQRSNETRRDNAIKKSEVIDLNSCNINDSMWCIPCVFGFLLGYPVIYWCNDQDTYINCNCLSMLPLNRYTVTVKESFLIHSWLMKHNNGLIQALGRGTKSCSEHALFSFSAPVALESCYESEVEGWKKRIREPGTSEHLKVQKTVVTLPHLAL
;
A
#
# COMPACT_ATOMS: atom_id res chain seq x y z
N MET A 1 -14.88 -14.78 5.77
CA MET A 1 -14.95 -13.32 5.59
C MET A 1 -16.40 -12.84 5.62
N SER A 2 -16.73 -11.77 6.34
CA SER A 2 -18.10 -11.23 6.36
C SER A 2 -18.49 -10.59 5.02
N LYS A 3 -19.78 -10.44 4.72
CA LYS A 3 -20.25 -9.78 3.48
C LYS A 3 -19.73 -8.34 3.34
N LYS A 4 -19.60 -7.61 4.47
CA LYS A 4 -19.06 -6.25 4.49
C LYS A 4 -17.57 -6.25 4.15
N CYS A 5 -16.79 -7.14 4.78
CA CYS A 5 -15.35 -7.30 4.51
C CYS A 5 -15.11 -7.69 3.04
N TYR A 6 -15.91 -8.60 2.49
CA TYR A 6 -15.79 -8.98 1.08
C TYR A 6 -16.03 -7.81 0.13
N ARG A 7 -17.06 -6.99 0.40
CA ARG A 7 -17.32 -5.79 -0.41
C ARG A 7 -16.14 -4.82 -0.36
N SER A 8 -15.62 -4.52 0.84
CA SER A 8 -14.47 -3.63 1.01
C SER A 8 -13.22 -4.15 0.30
N PHE A 9 -12.95 -5.45 0.39
CA PHE A 9 -11.86 -6.10 -0.33
C PHE A 9 -11.99 -5.93 -1.86
N LEU A 10 -13.17 -6.14 -2.43
CA LEU A 10 -13.38 -5.95 -3.87
C LEU A 10 -13.20 -4.48 -4.31
N LEU A 11 -13.62 -3.52 -3.48
CA LEU A 11 -13.40 -2.09 -3.76
C LEU A 11 -11.92 -1.73 -3.67
N ASP A 12 -11.18 -2.32 -2.73
CA ASP A 12 -9.73 -2.14 -2.64
C ASP A 12 -8.96 -2.74 -3.80
N LEU A 13 -9.34 -3.93 -4.26
CA LEU A 13 -8.81 -4.49 -5.50
C LEU A 13 -9.09 -3.54 -6.67
N ALA A 14 -10.31 -3.01 -6.78
CA ALA A 14 -10.65 -2.05 -7.83
C ALA A 14 -9.74 -0.81 -7.82
N ASN A 15 -9.38 -0.29 -6.64
CA ASN A 15 -8.43 0.81 -6.53
C ASN A 15 -7.05 0.45 -7.13
N VAL A 16 -6.56 -0.78 -6.92
CA VAL A 16 -5.27 -1.24 -7.48
C VAL A 16 -5.35 -1.39 -9.00
N TYR A 17 -6.37 -2.07 -9.54
CA TYR A 17 -6.54 -2.26 -11.00
C TYR A 17 -6.77 -0.93 -11.76
N LEU A 18 -7.42 0.04 -11.11
CA LEU A 18 -7.62 1.37 -11.66
C LEU A 18 -6.35 2.24 -11.58
N GLY A 19 -5.32 1.80 -10.85
CA GLY A 19 -4.09 2.57 -10.65
C GLY A 19 -4.27 3.75 -9.68
N LEU A 20 -5.27 3.70 -8.79
CA LEU A 20 -5.48 4.71 -7.75
C LEU A 20 -4.64 4.44 -6.50
N LYS A 21 -4.18 3.20 -6.33
CA LYS A 21 -3.33 2.75 -5.22
C LYS A 21 -2.25 1.80 -5.73
N PRO A 22 -0.99 1.93 -5.28
CA PRO A 22 0.12 1.08 -5.75
C PRO A 22 -0.01 -0.39 -5.35
N SER A 23 -0.52 -0.65 -4.15
CA SER A 23 -0.72 -2.00 -3.63
C SER A 23 -1.82 -2.03 -2.56
N LEU A 24 -2.23 -3.23 -2.18
CA LEU A 24 -3.22 -3.47 -1.13
C LEU A 24 -2.64 -4.40 -0.08
N LEU A 25 -2.44 -3.92 1.15
CA LEU A 25 -2.26 -4.78 2.32
C LEU A 25 -3.55 -5.58 2.57
N PHE A 26 -3.45 -6.90 2.67
CA PHE A 26 -4.60 -7.77 2.87
C PHE A 26 -4.81 -8.05 4.37
N ASP A 27 -5.75 -7.34 4.99
CA ASP A 27 -6.10 -7.42 6.42
C ASP A 27 -7.52 -7.96 6.66
N TYR A 28 -8.15 -8.54 5.63
CA TYR A 28 -9.54 -9.00 5.67
C TYR A 28 -9.75 -10.41 6.24
N ALA A 29 -8.70 -11.22 6.24
CA ALA A 29 -8.66 -12.57 6.78
C ALA A 29 -7.21 -12.99 7.03
N VAL A 30 -7.01 -13.95 7.93
CA VAL A 30 -5.69 -14.56 8.15
C VAL A 30 -5.46 -15.62 7.06
N ILE A 31 -4.65 -15.29 6.07
CA ILE A 31 -4.18 -16.21 5.03
C ILE A 31 -2.71 -15.93 4.74
N ASP A 32 -1.96 -16.98 4.39
CA ASP A 32 -0.59 -16.82 3.89
C ASP A 32 -0.56 -16.37 2.42
N ALA A 33 0.62 -15.99 1.95
CA ALA A 33 0.83 -15.52 0.57
C ALA A 33 0.47 -16.58 -0.49
N THR A 34 0.61 -17.88 -0.19
CA THR A 34 0.23 -18.95 -1.12
C THR A 34 -1.28 -19.02 -1.28
N ASN A 35 -2.03 -18.98 -0.18
CA ASN A 35 -3.48 -18.96 -0.19
C ASN A 35 -4.05 -17.65 -0.76
N ALA A 36 -3.35 -16.52 -0.57
CA ALA A 36 -3.68 -15.27 -1.24
C ALA A 36 -3.53 -15.36 -2.77
N SER A 37 -2.48 -16.04 -3.26
CA SER A 37 -2.29 -16.32 -4.69
C SER A 37 -3.41 -17.20 -5.25
N ILE A 38 -3.81 -18.24 -4.51
CA ILE A 38 -4.97 -19.08 -4.88
C ILE A 38 -6.26 -18.25 -4.93
N LEU A 39 -6.47 -17.37 -3.96
CA LEU A 39 -7.64 -16.49 -3.91
C LEU A 39 -7.74 -15.59 -5.15
N ILE A 40 -6.65 -14.90 -5.52
CA ILE A 40 -6.69 -13.99 -6.67
C ILE A 40 -6.83 -14.76 -7.99
N ASP A 41 -6.19 -15.93 -8.12
CA ASP A 41 -6.36 -16.80 -9.29
C ASP A 41 -7.81 -17.32 -9.42
N ALA A 42 -8.47 -17.62 -8.29
CA ALA A 42 -9.88 -18.02 -8.28
C ALA A 42 -10.80 -16.86 -8.71
N LEU A 43 -10.54 -15.64 -8.23
CA LEU A 43 -11.31 -14.45 -8.65
C LEU A 43 -11.18 -14.17 -10.15
N VAL A 44 -10.02 -14.46 -10.76
CA VAL A 44 -9.83 -14.38 -12.21
C VAL A 44 -10.62 -15.46 -12.93
N SER A 45 -10.56 -16.70 -12.43
CA SER A 45 -11.28 -17.84 -13.00
C SER A 45 -12.79 -17.61 -12.99
N ASP A 46 -13.30 -16.99 -11.94
CA ASP A 46 -14.72 -16.60 -11.79
C ASP A 46 -15.06 -15.29 -12.52
N SER A 47 -14.12 -14.70 -13.26
CA SER A 47 -14.28 -13.44 -14.00
C SER A 47 -14.69 -12.25 -13.12
N VAL A 48 -14.39 -12.29 -11.82
CA VAL A 48 -14.63 -11.19 -10.88
C VAL A 48 -13.62 -10.07 -11.10
N VAL A 49 -12.38 -10.42 -11.41
CA VAL A 49 -11.28 -9.49 -11.72
C VAL A 49 -10.64 -9.83 -13.07
N PRO A 50 -10.01 -8.87 -13.77
CA PRO A 50 -9.63 -9.05 -15.18
C PRO A 50 -8.35 -9.88 -15.38
N TYR A 51 -7.45 -9.90 -14.41
CA TYR A 51 -6.18 -10.64 -14.44
C TYR A 51 -5.65 -10.80 -13.02
N ALA A 52 -4.77 -11.78 -12.79
CA ALA A 52 -4.22 -12.03 -11.46
C ALA A 52 -3.24 -10.92 -11.07
N LEU A 53 -3.41 -10.33 -9.89
CA LEU A 53 -2.38 -9.47 -9.28
C LEU A 53 -1.27 -10.34 -8.71
N ASP A 54 -0.05 -9.81 -8.68
CA ASP A 54 1.07 -10.46 -8.00
C ASP A 54 0.92 -10.30 -6.49
N VAL A 55 1.40 -11.28 -5.74
CA VAL A 55 1.31 -11.34 -4.29
C VAL A 55 2.69 -11.07 -3.70
N LEU A 56 2.81 -10.03 -2.89
CA LEU A 56 4.06 -9.70 -2.18
C LEU A 56 3.94 -10.12 -0.72
N ARG A 57 4.96 -10.76 -0.19
CA ARG A 57 5.05 -11.11 1.23
C ARG A 57 6.07 -10.21 1.93
N VAL A 58 5.66 -9.60 3.04
CA VAL A 58 6.52 -8.77 3.90
C VAL A 58 6.20 -9.15 5.35
N GLY A 59 7.19 -9.66 6.07
CA GLY A 59 6.93 -10.39 7.32
C GLY A 59 6.01 -11.58 7.07
N ASP A 60 4.94 -11.62 7.86
CA ASP A 60 3.83 -12.56 7.71
C ASP A 60 2.62 -11.96 6.96
N ASP A 61 2.72 -10.68 6.59
CA ASP A 61 1.67 -9.95 5.90
C ASP A 61 1.77 -10.08 4.39
N THR A 62 0.62 -9.89 3.74
CA THR A 62 0.44 -10.11 2.32
C THR A 62 -0.09 -8.87 1.62
N PHE A 63 0.50 -8.53 0.47
CA PHE A 63 0.06 -7.46 -0.39
C PHE A 63 -0.37 -7.98 -1.76
N PHE A 64 -1.38 -7.36 -2.36
CA PHE A 64 -1.72 -7.53 -3.77
C PHE A 64 -1.28 -6.30 -4.58
N ALA A 65 -0.66 -6.50 -5.74
CA ALA A 65 -0.20 -5.40 -6.60
C ALA A 65 -0.25 -5.74 -8.10
N ASP A 66 -0.56 -4.74 -8.95
CA ASP A 66 -0.10 -4.80 -10.34
C ASP A 66 1.38 -4.43 -10.33
N LEU A 67 2.25 -5.43 -10.49
CA LEU A 67 3.69 -5.27 -10.38
C LEU A 67 4.25 -4.19 -11.33
N ARG A 68 3.66 -4.00 -12.51
CA ARG A 68 4.09 -2.94 -13.44
C ARG A 68 3.83 -1.56 -12.88
N TYR A 69 2.61 -1.36 -12.38
CA TYR A 69 2.22 -0.08 -11.80
C TYR A 69 3.01 0.21 -10.52
N LEU A 70 3.14 -0.80 -9.64
CA LEU A 70 3.90 -0.69 -8.41
C LEU A 70 5.37 -0.31 -8.68
N VAL A 71 6.08 -1.04 -9.55
CA VAL A 71 7.48 -0.75 -9.86
C VAL A 71 7.64 0.67 -10.40
N SER A 72 6.78 1.11 -11.31
CA SER A 72 6.81 2.47 -11.84
C SER A 72 6.59 3.53 -10.76
N HIS A 73 5.64 3.28 -9.85
CA HIS A 73 5.34 4.17 -8.73
C HIS A 73 6.53 4.28 -7.78
N LEU A 74 7.06 3.15 -7.31
CA LEU A 74 8.16 3.11 -6.35
C LEU A 74 9.47 3.68 -6.92
N LYS A 75 9.79 3.42 -8.20
CA LYS A 75 10.94 4.05 -8.89
C LYS A 75 10.84 5.57 -8.81
N THR A 76 9.68 6.11 -9.16
CA THR A 76 9.45 7.57 -9.13
C THR A 76 9.61 8.13 -7.72
N SER A 77 9.09 7.44 -6.69
CA SER A 77 9.21 7.88 -5.29
C SER A 77 10.66 7.90 -4.80
N VAL A 78 11.45 6.90 -5.18
CA VAL A 78 12.88 6.83 -4.82
C VAL A 78 13.68 7.89 -5.58
N GLU A 79 13.49 8.03 -6.89
CA GLU A 79 14.22 8.98 -7.75
C GLU A 79 14.03 10.44 -7.33
N ARG A 80 12.85 10.78 -6.80
CA ARG A 80 12.52 12.15 -6.38
C ARG A 80 12.82 12.43 -4.91
N GLU A 81 13.22 11.43 -4.14
CA GLU A 81 13.45 11.53 -2.69
C GLU A 81 12.25 12.15 -1.92
N GLU A 82 11.01 11.86 -2.34
CA GLU A 82 9.77 12.49 -1.83
C GLU A 82 9.19 11.82 -0.56
N LEU A 83 9.98 11.02 0.17
CA LEU A 83 9.50 10.26 1.32
C LEU A 83 10.05 10.85 2.62
N ILE A 84 9.17 11.17 3.55
CA ILE A 84 9.57 11.61 4.88
C ILE A 84 9.67 10.40 5.81
N LEU A 85 10.86 10.18 6.34
CA LEU A 85 11.14 9.12 7.31
C LEU A 85 11.14 9.70 8.73
N ILE A 86 10.28 9.15 9.59
CA ILE A 86 10.15 9.56 11.00
C ILE A 86 10.61 8.40 11.87
N ASP A 87 11.61 8.66 12.72
CA ASP A 87 12.06 7.76 13.76
C ASP A 87 11.08 7.79 14.92
N VAL A 88 10.42 6.66 15.15
CA VAL A 88 9.42 6.45 16.19
C VAL A 88 9.86 5.37 17.19
N SER A 89 11.15 5.07 17.23
CA SER A 89 11.72 4.03 18.09
C SER A 89 11.28 4.19 19.54
N GLY A 90 10.93 3.08 20.21
CA GLY A 90 10.39 3.12 21.58
C GLY A 90 11.36 3.61 22.65
N THR A 91 12.66 3.70 22.34
CA THR A 91 13.68 4.31 23.20
C THR A 91 13.63 5.83 23.21
N LEU A 92 12.88 6.45 22.29
CA LEU A 92 12.72 7.90 22.21
C LEU A 92 11.63 8.39 23.16
N SER A 93 11.83 9.59 23.72
CA SER A 93 10.78 10.30 24.46
C SER A 93 9.73 10.93 23.54
N GLU A 94 10.10 11.26 22.31
CA GLU A 94 9.24 11.85 21.29
C GLU A 94 9.75 11.49 19.88
N PRO A 95 8.85 11.41 18.88
CA PRO A 95 9.23 11.10 17.51
C PRO A 95 10.06 12.22 16.91
N ARG A 96 10.98 11.87 16.02
CA ARG A 96 11.89 12.81 15.37
C ARG A 96 12.09 12.46 13.90
N MET A 97 12.61 13.39 13.12
CA MET A 97 13.08 13.09 11.76
C MET A 97 14.20 12.05 11.82
N LEU A 98 14.16 11.05 10.94
CA LEU A 98 15.20 10.03 10.89
C LEU A 98 16.56 10.65 10.53
N GLU A 99 17.61 10.25 11.24
CA GLU A 99 18.96 10.75 11.03
C GLU A 99 19.47 10.46 9.60
N SER A 100 20.30 11.35 9.05
CA SER A 100 20.69 11.31 7.63
C SER A 100 21.30 9.98 7.18
N ASP A 101 22.17 9.38 7.99
CA ASP A 101 22.84 8.13 7.62
C ASP A 101 21.90 6.90 7.70
N ALA A 102 20.98 6.90 8.67
CA ALA A 102 19.91 5.90 8.74
C ALA A 102 18.94 6.07 7.55
N SER A 103 18.55 7.30 7.23
CA SER A 103 17.70 7.63 6.08
C SER A 103 18.31 7.15 4.76
N LYS A 104 19.58 7.44 4.48
CA LYS A 104 20.29 6.93 3.29
C LYS A 104 20.24 5.40 3.20
N SER A 105 20.36 4.73 4.34
CA SER A 105 20.34 3.28 4.40
C SER A 105 18.94 2.71 4.11
N VAL A 106 17.88 3.36 4.60
CA VAL A 106 16.48 3.03 4.25
C VAL A 106 16.22 3.25 2.75
N TYR A 107 16.68 4.37 2.18
CA TYR A 107 16.57 4.62 0.73
C TYR A 107 17.34 3.60 -0.12
N LYS A 108 18.50 3.11 0.36
CA LYS A 108 19.22 2.01 -0.28
C LYS A 108 18.39 0.73 -0.26
N GLN A 109 17.71 0.43 0.84
CA GLN A 109 16.79 -0.72 0.93
C GLN A 109 15.59 -0.56 -0.01
N PHE A 110 14.98 0.62 -0.10
CA PHE A 110 13.91 0.89 -1.06
C PHE A 110 14.36 0.70 -2.51
N SER A 111 15.56 1.20 -2.86
CA SER A 111 16.18 0.98 -4.16
C SER A 111 16.35 -0.52 -4.47
N GLU A 112 16.76 -1.32 -3.49
CA GLU A 112 16.91 -2.76 -3.69
C GLU A 112 15.56 -3.47 -3.90
N ILE A 113 14.55 -3.14 -3.08
CA ILE A 113 13.19 -3.68 -3.26
C ILE A 113 12.72 -3.37 -4.68
N VAL A 114 12.91 -2.14 -5.14
CA VAL A 114 12.59 -1.73 -6.51
C VAL A 114 13.34 -2.56 -7.55
N ASN A 115 14.64 -2.78 -7.38
CA ASN A 115 15.45 -3.59 -8.31
C ASN A 115 14.94 -5.04 -8.39
N ILE A 116 14.63 -5.65 -7.25
CA ILE A 116 14.12 -7.02 -7.18
C ILE A 116 12.77 -7.12 -7.90
N LEU A 117 11.85 -6.21 -7.60
CA LEU A 117 10.53 -6.17 -8.24
C LEU A 117 10.65 -5.93 -9.76
N ASP A 118 11.59 -5.07 -10.20
CA ASP A 118 11.84 -4.79 -11.62
C ASP A 118 12.45 -6.00 -12.35
N GLN A 119 13.39 -6.71 -11.73
CA GLN A 119 13.93 -7.96 -12.28
C GLN A 119 12.84 -9.03 -12.42
N LYS A 120 11.98 -9.17 -11.41
CA LYS A 120 10.82 -10.07 -11.47
C LYS A 120 9.89 -9.69 -12.62
N LEU A 121 9.58 -8.41 -12.76
CA LEU A 121 8.77 -7.91 -13.85
C LEU A 121 9.41 -8.18 -15.24
N GLY A 122 10.72 -8.01 -15.38
CA GLY A 122 11.48 -8.33 -16.59
C GLY A 122 11.38 -9.81 -16.96
N ASN A 123 11.57 -10.70 -15.98
CA ASN A 123 11.47 -12.15 -16.16
C ASN A 123 10.06 -12.59 -16.58
N GLN A 124 9.01 -11.94 -16.05
CA GLN A 124 7.63 -12.21 -16.45
C GLN A 124 7.40 -11.89 -17.93
N ARG A 125 7.87 -10.73 -18.42
CA ARG A 125 7.74 -10.33 -19.84
C ARG A 125 8.44 -11.32 -20.80
N SER A 126 9.62 -11.82 -20.42
CA SER A 126 10.36 -12.81 -21.21
C SER A 126 9.69 -14.19 -21.26
N ASN A 127 8.85 -14.52 -20.27
CA ASN A 127 8.11 -15.78 -20.22
C ASN A 127 6.75 -15.69 -20.94
N GLU A 128 6.11 -14.52 -20.94
CA GLU A 128 4.83 -14.28 -21.67
C GLU A 128 4.99 -14.47 -23.19
N THR A 129 6.13 -14.07 -23.75
CA THR A 129 6.44 -14.29 -25.18
C THR A 129 6.58 -15.76 -25.58
N ARG A 130 6.56 -16.70 -24.62
CA ARG A 130 6.69 -18.16 -24.86
C ARG A 130 5.39 -18.94 -24.62
N ARG A 131 4.34 -18.33 -24.06
CA ARG A 131 3.08 -19.01 -23.72
C ARG A 131 1.90 -18.32 -24.37
N ASP A 132 1.60 -18.71 -25.61
CA ASP A 132 0.37 -18.29 -26.27
C ASP A 132 -0.84 -18.90 -25.53
N ASN A 133 -1.74 -18.04 -25.05
CA ASN A 133 -3.10 -18.31 -24.56
C ASN A 133 -3.32 -18.89 -23.14
N ALA A 134 -2.30 -18.98 -22.27
CA ALA A 134 -2.55 -19.35 -20.87
C ALA A 134 -2.88 -18.11 -20.01
N ILE A 135 -3.94 -18.19 -19.18
CA ILE A 135 -4.23 -17.17 -18.17
C ILE A 135 -3.01 -17.02 -17.26
N LYS A 136 -2.47 -15.80 -17.16
CA LYS A 136 -1.35 -15.50 -16.24
C LYS A 136 -1.80 -15.79 -14.81
N LYS A 137 -1.10 -16.70 -14.14
CA LYS A 137 -1.23 -16.93 -12.70
C LYS A 137 -0.47 -15.89 -11.91
N SER A 138 -0.94 -15.62 -10.70
CA SER A 138 -0.25 -14.80 -9.72
C SER A 138 1.12 -15.39 -9.35
N GLU A 139 2.16 -14.54 -9.27
CA GLU A 139 3.44 -14.92 -8.65
C GLU A 139 3.48 -14.46 -7.20
N VAL A 140 4.01 -15.31 -6.31
CA VAL A 140 4.36 -14.93 -4.94
C VAL A 140 5.80 -14.44 -4.92
N ILE A 141 6.00 -13.19 -4.51
CA ILE A 141 7.30 -12.54 -4.38
C ILE A 141 7.55 -12.30 -2.88
N ASP A 142 8.50 -13.05 -2.32
CA ASP A 142 8.89 -12.88 -0.93
C ASP A 142 9.92 -11.75 -0.81
N LEU A 143 9.53 -10.65 -0.15
CA LEU A 143 10.41 -9.50 0.07
C LEU A 143 11.16 -9.62 1.40
N ASN A 144 10.92 -10.65 2.21
CA ASN A 144 11.71 -10.87 3.43
C ASN A 144 13.19 -11.16 3.11
N SER A 145 13.49 -11.69 1.92
CA SER A 145 14.87 -11.88 1.47
C SER A 145 15.60 -10.58 1.13
N CYS A 146 14.89 -9.44 1.06
CA CYS A 146 15.49 -8.12 0.87
C CYS A 146 16.18 -7.57 2.14
N ASN A 147 16.14 -8.34 3.22
CA ASN A 147 16.84 -8.04 4.47
C ASN A 147 18.36 -8.24 4.30
N ILE A 148 19.02 -7.28 3.65
CA ILE A 148 20.47 -7.29 3.40
C ILE A 148 21.27 -7.04 4.69
N ASN A 149 20.68 -6.28 5.62
CA ASN A 149 21.25 -5.97 6.93
C ASN A 149 20.15 -6.14 7.98
N ASP A 150 20.20 -7.22 8.76
CA ASP A 150 19.20 -7.55 9.81
C ASP A 150 18.90 -6.39 10.77
N SER A 151 19.83 -5.45 10.92
CA SER A 151 19.66 -4.26 11.78
C SER A 151 18.82 -3.13 11.19
N MET A 152 18.43 -3.19 9.92
CA MET A 152 17.74 -2.09 9.24
C MET A 152 16.46 -2.51 8.49
N TRP A 153 16.04 -3.77 8.60
CA TRP A 153 14.74 -4.21 8.10
C TRP A 153 13.63 -3.77 9.06
N CYS A 154 12.95 -2.68 8.70
CA CYS A 154 11.81 -2.17 9.44
C CYS A 154 10.53 -2.46 8.64
N ILE A 155 9.72 -3.41 9.11
CA ILE A 155 8.47 -3.80 8.44
C ILE A 155 7.53 -2.60 8.22
N PRO A 156 7.29 -1.72 9.21
CA PRO A 156 6.50 -0.49 9.01
C PRO A 156 7.03 0.40 7.89
N CYS A 157 8.35 0.48 7.71
CA CYS A 157 8.94 1.24 6.59
C CYS A 157 8.56 0.65 5.23
N VAL A 158 8.69 -0.66 5.11
CA VAL A 158 8.36 -1.38 3.87
C VAL A 158 6.86 -1.26 3.58
N PHE A 159 6.00 -1.33 4.59
CA PHE A 159 4.56 -1.15 4.43
C PHE A 159 4.24 0.24 3.89
N GLY A 160 4.74 1.29 4.55
CA GLY A 160 4.52 2.67 4.12
C GLY A 160 5.00 2.91 2.68
N PHE A 161 6.14 2.32 2.31
CA PHE A 161 6.70 2.41 0.97
C PHE A 161 5.82 1.71 -0.07
N LEU A 162 5.43 0.46 0.16
CA LEU A 162 4.58 -0.31 -0.76
C LEU A 162 3.17 0.29 -0.89
N LEU A 163 2.65 0.92 0.16
CA LEU A 163 1.35 1.59 0.17
C LEU A 163 1.38 2.99 -0.47
N GLY A 164 2.56 3.54 -0.75
CA GLY A 164 2.75 4.86 -1.36
C GLY A 164 2.44 6.02 -0.42
N TYR A 165 2.74 5.87 0.88
CA TYR A 165 2.58 6.94 1.86
C TYR A 165 3.72 7.97 1.77
N PRO A 166 3.42 9.28 1.88
CA PRO A 166 4.44 10.33 1.84
C PRO A 166 5.22 10.45 3.16
N VAL A 167 4.66 9.94 4.26
CA VAL A 167 5.28 9.90 5.58
C VAL A 167 5.32 8.44 6.02
N ILE A 168 6.50 7.96 6.36
CA ILE A 168 6.80 6.58 6.67
C ILE A 168 7.47 6.50 8.04
N TYR A 169 6.98 5.59 8.88
CA TYR A 169 7.56 5.32 10.18
C TYR A 169 8.71 4.35 10.09
N TRP A 170 9.81 4.72 10.74
CA TRP A 170 10.96 3.87 10.99
C TRP A 170 11.07 3.60 12.49
N CYS A 171 11.26 2.34 12.84
CA CYS A 171 11.48 1.91 14.22
C CYS A 171 12.68 0.96 14.24
N ASN A 172 13.58 1.18 15.20
CA ASN A 172 14.67 0.26 15.48
C ASN A 172 14.17 -0.89 16.37
N ASP A 173 13.70 -1.98 15.76
CA ASP A 173 13.13 -3.14 16.46
C ASP A 173 14.20 -4.08 17.08
N GLN A 174 15.39 -3.55 17.42
CA GLN A 174 16.43 -4.34 18.09
C GLN A 174 16.06 -4.74 19.53
N ASP A 175 15.03 -4.14 20.15
CA ASP A 175 14.65 -4.40 21.54
C ASP A 175 13.13 -4.62 21.75
N THR A 176 12.78 -5.85 22.15
CA THR A 176 11.61 -6.32 22.94
C THR A 176 10.21 -5.67 22.77
N TYR A 177 9.21 -6.56 22.59
CA TYR A 177 7.75 -6.40 22.55
C TYR A 177 7.05 -5.43 23.55
N ILE A 178 7.76 -4.79 24.49
CA ILE A 178 7.16 -4.00 25.59
C ILE A 178 7.05 -2.51 25.23
N ASN A 179 7.97 -1.95 24.43
CA ASN A 179 7.95 -0.55 24.00
C ASN A 179 8.18 -0.47 22.47
N CYS A 180 7.20 -0.89 21.67
CA CYS A 180 7.38 -1.00 20.22
C CYS A 180 7.51 0.35 19.49
N ASN A 181 7.05 1.46 20.08
CA ASN A 181 7.23 2.82 19.53
C ASN A 181 6.91 3.92 20.55
N CYS A 182 7.36 5.14 20.27
CA CYS A 182 7.13 6.32 21.11
C CYS A 182 5.82 7.08 20.78
N LEU A 183 4.85 6.48 20.07
CA LEU A 183 3.65 7.19 19.60
C LEU A 183 2.46 7.12 20.56
N SER A 184 2.58 6.38 21.66
CA SER A 184 1.52 6.25 22.66
C SER A 184 1.09 7.62 23.19
N MET A 185 -0.21 7.89 23.12
CA MET A 185 -0.86 9.11 23.60
C MET A 185 -0.35 10.41 22.95
N LEU A 186 0.45 10.35 21.89
CA LEU A 186 0.85 11.53 21.12
C LEU A 186 -0.26 11.95 20.16
N PRO A 187 -0.45 13.26 19.93
CA PRO A 187 -1.35 13.74 18.90
C PRO A 187 -0.78 13.44 17.51
N LEU A 188 -1.57 12.73 16.69
CA LEU A 188 -1.23 12.36 15.33
C LEU A 188 -2.19 13.02 14.34
N ASN A 189 -1.64 13.64 13.31
CA ASN A 189 -2.37 14.05 12.12
C ASN A 189 -2.72 12.80 11.32
N ARG A 190 -3.97 12.36 11.36
CA ARG A 190 -4.50 11.29 10.50
C ARG A 190 -5.03 11.89 9.21
N TYR A 191 -4.42 11.50 8.09
CA TYR A 191 -4.88 11.80 6.76
C TYR A 191 -5.71 10.64 6.25
N THR A 192 -6.92 10.91 5.81
CA THR A 192 -7.79 9.92 5.15
C THR A 192 -8.19 10.46 3.80
N VAL A 193 -7.96 9.66 2.76
CA VAL A 193 -8.45 9.93 1.42
C VAL A 193 -9.55 8.94 1.13
N THR A 194 -10.72 9.44 0.76
CA THR A 194 -11.84 8.61 0.35
C THR A 194 -12.21 8.89 -1.10
N VAL A 195 -12.77 7.87 -1.75
CA VAL A 195 -13.26 7.93 -3.13
C VAL A 195 -14.72 7.53 -3.17
N LYS A 196 -15.53 8.19 -4.00
CA LYS A 196 -16.93 7.81 -4.20
C LYS A 196 -17.00 6.40 -4.81
N GLU A 197 -17.75 5.49 -4.18
CA GLU A 197 -17.92 4.13 -4.71
C GLU A 197 -18.55 4.11 -6.10
N SER A 198 -19.46 5.05 -6.39
CA SER A 198 -20.06 5.19 -7.72
C SER A 198 -19.04 5.48 -8.81
N PHE A 199 -18.02 6.28 -8.51
CA PHE A 199 -16.91 6.54 -9.42
C PHE A 199 -16.10 5.26 -9.66
N LEU A 200 -15.72 4.53 -8.61
CA LEU A 200 -14.97 3.28 -8.76
C LEU A 200 -15.72 2.27 -9.63
N ILE A 201 -17.01 2.08 -9.36
CA ILE A 201 -17.87 1.15 -10.11
C ILE A 201 -17.96 1.57 -11.58
N HIS A 202 -18.15 2.86 -11.85
CA HIS A 202 -18.24 3.38 -13.22
C HIS A 202 -16.91 3.25 -13.97
N SER A 203 -15.80 3.69 -13.36
CA SER A 203 -14.45 3.59 -13.95
C SER A 203 -14.06 2.14 -14.21
N TRP A 204 -14.43 1.23 -13.32
CA TRP A 204 -14.25 -0.20 -13.49
C TRP A 204 -15.02 -0.76 -14.70
N LEU A 205 -16.32 -0.42 -14.82
CA LEU A 205 -17.15 -0.83 -15.97
C LEU A 205 -16.51 -0.41 -17.30
N MET A 206 -16.06 0.83 -17.37
CA MET A 206 -15.48 1.39 -18.58
C MET A 206 -14.16 0.71 -18.97
N LYS A 207 -13.36 0.27 -17.99
CA LYS A 207 -12.02 -0.28 -18.23
C LYS A 207 -11.98 -1.80 -18.37
N HIS A 208 -12.82 -2.53 -17.63
CA HIS A 208 -12.64 -3.98 -17.46
C HIS A 208 -13.88 -4.82 -17.78
N ASN A 209 -15.09 -4.23 -17.87
CA ASN A 209 -16.36 -4.89 -18.22
C ASN A 209 -16.53 -6.33 -17.69
N ASN A 210 -16.21 -6.59 -16.42
CA ASN A 210 -16.20 -7.93 -15.82
C ASN A 210 -17.18 -8.06 -14.62
N GLY A 211 -17.16 -9.21 -13.97
CA GLY A 211 -18.10 -9.63 -12.92
C GLY A 211 -18.05 -8.88 -11.59
N LEU A 212 -17.12 -7.95 -11.35
CA LEU A 212 -16.98 -7.24 -10.07
C LEU A 212 -18.30 -6.65 -9.57
N ILE A 213 -19.12 -6.08 -10.44
CA ILE A 213 -20.42 -5.49 -10.04
C ILE A 213 -21.41 -6.53 -9.55
N GLN A 214 -21.42 -7.70 -10.19
CA GLN A 214 -22.28 -8.81 -9.76
C GLN A 214 -21.84 -9.29 -8.38
N ALA A 215 -20.52 -9.36 -8.15
CA ALA A 215 -19.93 -9.72 -6.86
C ALA A 215 -20.16 -8.67 -5.76
N LEU A 216 -20.18 -7.37 -6.09
CA LEU A 216 -20.47 -6.27 -5.16
C LEU A 216 -21.93 -6.27 -4.68
N GLY A 217 -22.84 -6.93 -5.39
CA GLY A 217 -24.27 -7.02 -5.08
C GLY A 217 -25.07 -5.75 -5.46
N ARG A 218 -26.35 -5.92 -5.84
CA ARG A 218 -27.25 -4.82 -6.24
C ARG A 218 -27.42 -3.80 -5.10
N GLY A 219 -26.84 -2.62 -5.29
CA GLY A 219 -26.89 -1.49 -4.36
C GLY A 219 -26.14 -0.27 -4.92
N THR A 220 -26.32 0.05 -6.19
CA THR A 220 -25.57 1.07 -6.95
C THR A 220 -25.99 2.52 -6.67
N LYS A 221 -26.83 2.76 -5.65
CA LYS A 221 -27.26 4.10 -5.22
C LYS A 221 -26.60 4.57 -3.92
N SER A 222 -25.47 3.98 -3.57
CA SER A 222 -24.78 4.39 -2.35
C SER A 222 -23.94 5.63 -2.63
N CYS A 223 -24.28 6.76 -2.01
CA CYS A 223 -23.37 7.91 -1.86
C CYS A 223 -22.20 7.61 -0.91
N SER A 224 -21.86 6.34 -0.70
CA SER A 224 -20.82 5.95 0.23
C SER A 224 -19.45 6.25 -0.35
N GLU A 225 -18.60 6.69 0.56
CA GLU A 225 -17.18 6.91 0.35
C GLU A 225 -16.44 5.65 0.81
N HIS A 226 -15.51 5.17 -0.01
CA HIS A 226 -14.61 4.08 0.33
C HIS A 226 -13.22 4.65 0.61
N ALA A 227 -12.53 4.12 1.63
CA ALA A 227 -11.21 4.60 2.00
C ALA A 227 -10.17 4.13 0.97
N LEU A 228 -9.37 5.07 0.44
CA LEU A 228 -8.29 4.81 -0.51
C LEU A 228 -6.93 4.79 0.21
N PHE A 229 -6.68 5.83 1.00
CA PHE A 229 -5.49 5.97 1.84
C PHE A 229 -5.88 6.34 3.27
N SER A 230 -5.16 5.79 4.24
CA SER A 230 -5.23 6.23 5.63
C SER A 230 -3.84 6.08 6.24
N PHE A 231 -3.23 7.20 6.59
CA PHE A 231 -1.94 7.21 7.28
C PHE A 231 -1.94 8.29 8.37
N SER A 232 -0.96 8.21 9.26
CA SER A 232 -0.80 9.17 10.34
C SER A 232 0.62 9.72 10.38
N ALA A 233 0.79 10.91 10.96
CA ALA A 233 2.08 11.50 11.22
C ALA A 233 2.02 12.36 12.52
N PRO A 234 3.09 12.43 13.33
CA PRO A 234 3.12 13.23 14.55
C PRO A 234 2.85 14.71 14.31
N VAL A 235 1.91 15.30 15.05
CA VAL A 235 1.59 16.74 14.94
C VAL A 235 2.82 17.61 15.20
N ALA A 236 3.67 17.19 16.14
CA ALA A 236 4.90 17.91 16.50
C ALA A 236 5.89 18.10 15.35
N LEU A 237 5.83 17.23 14.32
CA LEU A 237 6.72 17.25 13.16
C LEU A 237 6.04 17.78 11.90
N GLU A 238 4.84 18.35 12.00
CA GLU A 238 4.05 18.75 10.82
C GLU A 238 4.80 19.70 9.89
N SER A 239 5.49 20.70 10.44
CA SER A 239 6.29 21.64 9.64
C SER A 239 7.39 20.95 8.81
N CYS A 240 7.81 19.74 9.18
CA CYS A 240 8.84 18.99 8.48
C CYS A 240 8.30 18.18 7.29
N TYR A 241 7.01 17.81 7.28
CA TYR A 241 6.45 16.94 6.25
C TYR A 241 5.28 17.54 5.46
N GLU A 242 4.73 18.69 5.88
CA GLU A 242 3.52 19.27 5.27
C GLU A 242 3.69 19.50 3.76
N SER A 243 4.85 20.00 3.33
CA SER A 243 5.15 20.22 1.91
C SER A 243 5.06 18.92 1.10
N GLU A 244 5.63 17.82 1.59
CA GLU A 244 5.59 16.52 0.92
C GLU A 244 4.18 15.93 0.88
N VAL A 245 3.42 16.10 1.97
CA VAL A 245 2.01 15.69 2.02
C VAL A 245 1.17 16.48 1.02
N GLU A 246 1.40 17.79 0.86
CA GLU A 246 0.70 18.59 -0.15
C GLU A 246 1.11 18.22 -1.59
N GLY A 247 2.39 17.94 -1.82
CA GLY A 247 2.87 17.40 -3.10
C GLY A 247 2.19 16.07 -3.43
N TRP A 248 2.16 15.15 -2.46
CA TRP A 248 1.48 13.87 -2.58
C TRP A 248 -0.03 14.01 -2.84
N LYS A 249 -0.73 14.91 -2.12
CA LYS A 249 -2.15 15.20 -2.35
C LYS A 249 -2.44 15.68 -3.77
N LYS A 250 -1.52 16.43 -4.38
CA LYS A 250 -1.64 16.87 -5.78
C LYS A 250 -1.45 15.69 -6.74
N ARG A 251 -0.48 14.80 -6.47
CA ARG A 251 -0.20 13.62 -7.32
C ARG A 251 -1.35 12.61 -7.32
N ILE A 252 -1.95 12.32 -6.16
CA ILE A 252 -3.11 11.40 -6.11
C ILE A 252 -4.37 11.99 -6.77
N ARG A 253 -4.40 13.32 -7.03
CA ARG A 253 -5.47 14.04 -7.71
C ARG A 253 -5.13 14.23 -9.19
N GLU A 254 -4.78 13.15 -9.88
CA GLU A 254 -4.56 13.19 -11.32
C GLU A 254 -5.82 13.70 -12.07
N PRO A 255 -5.65 14.32 -13.26
CA PRO A 255 -6.78 14.85 -14.02
C PRO A 255 -7.89 13.82 -14.24
N GLY A 256 -9.11 14.12 -13.77
CA GLY A 256 -10.29 13.25 -13.91
C GLY A 256 -10.69 12.45 -12.67
N THR A 257 -9.85 12.39 -11.62
CA THR A 257 -10.20 11.73 -10.34
C THR A 257 -10.50 12.73 -9.21
N SER A 258 -10.00 13.96 -9.33
CA SER A 258 -9.93 14.95 -8.25
C SER A 258 -11.27 15.35 -7.63
N GLU A 259 -12.35 15.34 -8.41
CA GLU A 259 -13.72 15.66 -7.97
C GLU A 259 -14.43 14.51 -7.23
N HIS A 260 -13.87 13.30 -7.34
CA HIS A 260 -14.35 12.10 -6.69
C HIS A 260 -13.56 11.75 -5.43
N LEU A 261 -12.42 12.40 -5.23
CA LEU A 261 -11.57 12.25 -4.05
C LEU A 261 -11.85 13.32 -3.00
N LYS A 262 -12.01 12.86 -1.77
CA LYS A 262 -12.09 13.72 -0.59
C LYS A 262 -10.92 13.43 0.32
N VAL A 263 -10.23 14.48 0.73
CA VAL A 263 -9.09 14.40 1.65
C VAL A 263 -9.51 15.04 2.96
N GLN A 264 -9.34 14.31 4.05
CA GLN A 264 -9.63 14.78 5.39
C GLN A 264 -8.38 14.64 6.26
N LYS A 265 -8.08 15.70 7.01
CA LYS A 265 -7.07 15.70 8.08
C LYS A 265 -7.79 15.81 9.41
N THR A 266 -7.53 14.89 10.33
CA THR A 266 -8.06 14.93 11.71
C THR A 266 -6.92 14.69 12.69
N VAL A 267 -6.93 15.37 13.83
CA VAL A 267 -6.03 15.02 14.93
C VAL A 267 -6.66 13.88 15.74
N VAL A 268 -5.87 12.83 16.00
CA VAL A 268 -6.26 11.69 16.82
C VAL A 268 -5.19 11.43 17.87
N THR A 269 -5.60 10.82 18.98
CA THR A 269 -4.68 10.35 20.03
C THR A 269 -5.07 8.92 20.36
N LEU A 270 -4.10 8.01 20.35
CA LEU A 270 -4.33 6.59 20.56
C LEU A 270 -3.49 6.10 21.75
N PRO A 271 -4.07 5.28 22.65
CA PRO A 271 -3.34 4.74 23.80
C PRO A 271 -2.18 3.84 23.36
N HIS A 272 -2.34 3.16 22.23
CA HIS A 272 -1.31 2.38 21.60
C HIS A 272 -1.52 2.41 20.09
N LEU A 273 -0.43 2.44 19.34
CA LEU A 273 -0.43 2.28 17.89
C LEU A 273 0.45 1.08 17.57
N ALA A 274 -0.15 0.00 17.07
CA ALA A 274 0.61 -1.07 16.44
C ALA A 274 1.06 -0.57 15.07
N LEU A 275 2.35 -0.72 14.78
CA LEU A 275 2.98 -0.31 13.52
C LEU A 275 3.11 -1.50 12.57
#